data_AF-A0A2M9YE24-F1
#
_entry.id   AF-A0A2M9YE24-F1
#
_cell.length_a   1.000
_cell.length_b   1.000
_cell.length_c   1.000
_cell.angle_alpha   90.00
_cell.angle_beta   90.00
_cell.angle_gamma   90.00
#
_symmetry.space_group_name_H-M   'P 1'
#
loop_
_entity.id
_entity.type
_entity.pdbx_description
1 polymer ?
#
loop_
_entity_poly.entity_id
_entity_poly.type
_entity_poly.pdbx_seq_one_letter_code
_entity_poly.pdbx_strand_id
1 'polypeptide(L)'
;MEVEYLPITASEIPIEKDFTIGATYSFRFLHNERSDFYTCIILNSDEEILFTTKICYARELVDVVVDGLQINRLIIPLNPQEIEQARILQGQVVNKLLFGSDILLILGRLVEV
;
A
#
# COMPACT_ATOMS: atom_id res chain seq x y z
N MET A 1 6.55 16.36 -11.77
CA MET A 1 7.30 15.29 -11.11
C MET A 1 6.80 13.99 -11.68
N GLU A 2 7.70 13.12 -12.12
CA GLU A 2 7.34 11.73 -12.44
C GLU A 2 7.17 11.00 -11.10
N VAL A 3 5.98 10.46 -10.85
CA VAL A 3 5.63 9.81 -9.59
C VAL A 3 5.61 8.31 -9.85
N GLU A 4 6.46 7.56 -9.15
CA GLU A 4 6.46 6.10 -9.19
C GLU A 4 5.34 5.55 -8.30
N TYR A 5 4.70 4.46 -8.74
CA TYR A 5 3.64 3.81 -7.98
C TYR A 5 3.63 2.30 -8.25
N LEU A 6 3.09 1.53 -7.32
CA LEU A 6 2.87 0.11 -7.50
C LEU A 6 1.68 -0.10 -8.46
N PRO A 7 1.86 -0.78 -9.60
CA PRO A 7 0.79 -0.97 -10.57
C PRO A 7 -0.23 -1.97 -10.06
N ILE A 8 -1.33 -1.50 -9.47
CA ILE A 8 -2.40 -2.32 -8.89
C ILE A 8 -3.72 -1.98 -9.58
N THR A 9 -4.52 -3.00 -9.89
CA THR A 9 -5.84 -2.85 -10.54
C THR A 9 -6.89 -3.59 -9.71
N ALA A 10 -7.88 -2.88 -9.18
CA ALA A 10 -8.90 -3.43 -8.27
C ALA A 10 -9.94 -4.38 -8.91
N SER A 11 -9.78 -4.73 -10.18
CA SER A 11 -10.78 -5.48 -10.96
C SER A 11 -10.99 -6.92 -10.49
N GLU A 12 -10.02 -7.52 -9.81
CA GLU A 12 -10.09 -8.91 -9.32
C GLU A 12 -9.54 -8.97 -7.89
N ILE A 13 -10.39 -9.16 -6.87
CA ILE A 13 -9.97 -9.34 -5.46
C ILE A 13 -10.17 -10.82 -5.09
N PRO A 14 -9.23 -11.49 -4.40
CA PRO A 14 -7.95 -10.97 -3.88
C PRO A 14 -6.93 -10.66 -4.98
N ILE A 15 -6.17 -9.58 -4.80
CA ILE A 15 -5.02 -9.26 -5.66
C ILE A 15 -3.78 -9.70 -4.92
N GLU A 16 -2.93 -10.48 -5.58
CA GLU A 16 -1.58 -10.76 -5.12
C GLU A 16 -0.58 -10.33 -6.18
N LYS A 17 0.43 -9.57 -5.77
CA LYS A 17 1.51 -9.11 -6.65
C LYS A 17 2.84 -9.12 -5.93
N ASP A 18 3.86 -9.58 -6.64
CA ASP A 18 5.22 -9.53 -6.15
C ASP A 18 5.86 -8.19 -6.54
N PHE A 19 6.53 -7.58 -5.56
CA PHE A 19 7.28 -6.35 -5.76
C PHE A 19 8.68 -6.48 -5.17
N THR A 20 9.66 -5.96 -5.90
CA THR A 20 11.03 -5.81 -5.41
C THR A 20 11.23 -4.39 -4.88
N ILE A 21 11.21 -4.25 -3.55
CA ILE A 21 11.39 -2.97 -2.84
C ILE A 21 12.37 -3.21 -1.71
N GLY A 22 13.67 -3.10 -2.00
CA GLY A 22 14.75 -3.57 -1.14
C GLY A 22 14.98 -5.08 -1.31
N ALA A 23 13.98 -5.89 -0.96
CA ALA A 23 13.89 -7.32 -1.28
C ALA A 23 12.58 -7.64 -2.02
N THR A 24 12.40 -8.89 -2.44
CA THR A 24 11.15 -9.34 -3.08
C THR A 24 10.16 -9.78 -2.02
N TYR A 25 8.94 -9.24 -2.09
CA TYR A 25 7.82 -9.57 -1.21
C TYR A 25 6.55 -9.76 -2.02
N SER A 26 5.66 -10.61 -1.53
CA SER A 26 4.31 -10.75 -2.07
C SER A 26 3.35 -9.85 -1.30
N PHE A 27 2.68 -8.94 -2.01
CA PHE A 27 1.66 -8.05 -1.45
C PHE A 27 0.29 -8.59 -1.82
N ARG A 28 -0.47 -9.01 -0.80
CA ARG A 28 -1.85 -9.49 -0.92
C ARG A 28 -2.83 -8.43 -0.44
N PHE A 29 -3.76 -8.05 -1.30
CA PHE A 29 -4.80 -7.07 -1.04
C PHE A 29 -6.16 -7.74 -0.93
N LEU A 30 -6.81 -7.59 0.23
CA LEU A 30 -8.10 -8.20 0.55
C LEU A 30 -9.13 -7.11 0.83
N HIS A 31 -10.30 -7.20 0.21
CA HIS A 31 -11.43 -6.30 0.51
C HIS A 31 -12.30 -6.91 1.61
N ASN A 32 -12.61 -6.10 2.62
CA ASN A 32 -13.59 -6.44 3.65
C ASN A 32 -14.96 -5.89 3.25
N GLU A 33 -15.86 -6.76 2.79
CA GLU A 33 -17.20 -6.35 2.34
C GLU A 33 -18.09 -5.82 3.47
N ARG A 34 -17.88 -6.26 4.72
CA ARG A 34 -18.73 -5.88 5.86
C ARG A 34 -18.49 -4.43 6.31
N SER A 35 -17.26 -3.95 6.20
CA SER A 35 -16.85 -2.64 6.71
C SER A 35 -16.20 -1.76 5.63
N ASP A 36 -16.28 -2.20 4.38
CA ASP A 36 -15.83 -1.53 3.16
C ASP A 36 -14.43 -0.91 3.26
N PHE A 37 -13.42 -1.76 3.44
CA PHE A 37 -12.02 -1.34 3.44
C PHE A 37 -11.08 -2.39 2.89
N TYR A 38 -9.89 -1.96 2.46
CA TYR A 38 -8.81 -2.89 2.09
C TYR A 38 -7.83 -3.16 3.22
N THR A 39 -7.42 -4.41 3.31
CA THR A 39 -6.26 -4.88 4.07
C THR A 39 -5.12 -5.18 3.09
N CYS A 40 -3.91 -4.76 3.43
CA CYS A 40 -2.68 -5.20 2.78
C CYS A 40 -1.96 -6.18 3.71
N ILE A 41 -1.57 -7.33 3.18
CA ILE A 41 -0.73 -8.34 3.82
C ILE A 41 0.56 -8.42 3.02
N ILE A 42 1.71 -8.36 3.69
CA ILE A 42 3.02 -8.50 3.07
C ILE A 42 3.62 -9.82 3.54
N LEU A 43 4.00 -10.66 2.58
CA LEU A 43 4.60 -11.98 2.81
C LEU A 43 6.05 -12.02 2.32
N ASN A 44 6.87 -12.84 2.97
CA ASN A 44 8.20 -13.19 2.48
C ASN A 44 8.13 -14.27 1.37
N SER A 45 9.29 -14.70 0.87
CA SER A 45 9.40 -15.74 -0.18
C SER A 45 8.90 -17.12 0.24
N ASP A 46 8.79 -17.37 1.55
CA ASP A 46 8.31 -18.63 2.12
C ASP A 46 6.81 -18.58 2.47
N GLU A 47 6.10 -17.56 1.96
CA GLU A 47 4.68 -17.28 2.23
C GLU A 47 4.36 -16.99 3.71
N GLU A 48 5.36 -16.64 4.52
CA GLU A 48 5.13 -16.21 5.90
C GLU A 48 4.70 -14.75 5.94
N ILE A 49 3.69 -14.45 6.75
CA ILE A 49 3.18 -13.09 6.93
C ILE A 49 4.19 -12.30 7.76
N LEU A 50 4.79 -11.28 7.15
CA LEU A 50 5.65 -10.32 7.85
C LEU A 50 4.85 -9.17 8.44
N PHE A 51 3.86 -8.68 7.70
CA PHE A 51 3.13 -7.48 8.08
C PHE A 51 1.69 -7.48 7.57
N THR A 52 0.79 -6.84 8.32
CA THR A 52 -0.61 -6.68 7.95
C THR A 52 -1.11 -5.33 8.41
N THR A 53 -1.77 -4.60 7.50
CA THR A 53 -2.27 -3.25 7.78
C THR A 53 -3.57 -2.97 7.04
N LYS A 54 -4.36 -2.04 7.57
CA LYS A 54 -5.49 -1.45 6.87
C LYS A 54 -4.99 -0.30 5.98
N ILE A 55 -5.46 -0.26 4.74
CA ILE A 55 -5.10 0.82 3.81
C ILE A 55 -5.90 2.07 4.15
N CYS A 56 -5.18 3.14 4.50
CA CYS A 56 -5.73 4.45 4.82
C CYS A 56 -5.09 5.52 3.92
N TYR A 57 -5.90 6.48 3.48
CA TYR A 57 -5.47 7.56 2.60
C TYR A 57 -4.38 8.42 3.26
N ALA A 58 -3.36 8.78 2.47
CA ALA A 58 -2.21 9.60 2.84
C ALA A 58 -1.48 9.17 4.13
N ARG A 59 -1.60 7.90 4.52
CA ARG A 59 -0.88 7.30 5.63
C ARG A 59 0.11 6.28 5.11
N GLU A 60 1.30 6.26 5.68
CA GLU A 60 2.31 5.24 5.35
C GLU A 60 1.71 3.84 5.54
N LEU A 61 1.90 2.99 4.53
CA LEU A 61 1.40 1.62 4.57
C LEU A 61 2.14 0.83 5.65
N VAL A 62 3.46 1.00 5.72
CA VAL A 62 4.35 0.45 6.75
C VAL A 62 4.88 1.61 7.58
N ASP A 63 4.35 1.79 8.78
CA ASP A 63 4.67 2.91 9.70
C ASP A 63 5.50 2.46 10.93
N VAL A 64 6.04 1.24 10.89
CA VAL A 64 6.80 0.63 11.98
C VAL A 64 7.93 -0.24 11.45
N VAL A 65 9.00 -0.38 12.23
CA VAL A 65 10.08 -1.32 11.95
C VAL A 65 9.61 -2.74 12.25
N VAL A 66 9.72 -3.64 11.28
CA VAL A 66 9.32 -5.04 11.38
C VAL A 66 10.52 -5.91 11.03
N ASP A 67 10.83 -6.86 11.90
CA ASP A 67 11.93 -7.80 11.64
C ASP A 67 11.65 -8.63 10.38
N GLY A 68 12.68 -8.83 9.56
CA GLY A 68 12.54 -9.49 8.25
C GLY A 68 11.89 -8.64 7.14
N LEU A 69 11.42 -7.41 7.41
CA LEU A 69 10.82 -6.52 6.40
C LEU A 69 11.75 -5.35 6.07
N GLN A 70 12.58 -5.53 5.05
CA GLN A 70 13.58 -4.57 4.56
C GLN A 70 13.03 -3.69 3.42
N ILE A 71 11.87 -3.07 3.60
CA ILE A 71 11.32 -2.13 2.62
C ILE A 71 12.09 -0.80 2.72
N ASN A 72 12.80 -0.43 1.64
CA ASN A 72 13.65 0.77 1.60
C ASN A 72 12.98 1.99 0.95
N ARG A 73 11.64 2.00 0.87
CA ARG A 73 10.83 3.09 0.29
C ARG A 73 9.62 3.36 1.16
N LEU A 74 9.21 4.61 1.24
CA LEU A 74 7.86 4.92 1.72
C LEU A 74 6.83 4.43 0.71
N ILE A 75 5.77 3.80 1.20
CA ILE A 75 4.62 3.40 0.38
C ILE A 75 3.40 4.13 0.94
N ILE A 76 2.80 5.03 0.16
CA ILE A 76 1.71 5.88 0.62
C ILE A 76 0.51 5.74 -0.33
N PRO A 77 -0.69 5.37 0.15
CA PRO A 77 -1.91 5.39 -0.64
C PRO A 77 -2.38 6.84 -0.83
N LEU A 78 -2.33 7.38 -2.05
CA LEU A 78 -2.87 8.72 -2.33
C LEU A 78 -3.30 8.87 -3.79
N ASN A 79 -4.12 9.89 -4.05
CA ASN A 79 -4.36 10.39 -5.39
C ASN A 79 -3.29 11.45 -5.72
N PRO A 80 -2.43 11.25 -6.74
CA PRO A 80 -1.38 12.20 -7.09
C PRO A 80 -1.89 13.62 -7.41
N GLN A 81 -3.15 13.73 -7.85
CA GLN A 81 -3.78 15.02 -8.18
C GLN A 81 -4.23 15.80 -6.92
N GLU A 82 -4.29 15.15 -5.77
CA GLU A 82 -4.80 15.70 -4.50
C GLU A 82 -3.70 15.88 -3.45
N ILE A 83 -2.42 15.90 -3.86
CA ILE A 83 -1.28 15.91 -2.92
C ILE A 83 -1.33 17.07 -1.92
N GLU A 84 -1.81 18.25 -2.34
CA GLU A 84 -1.96 19.43 -1.47
C GLU A 84 -3.05 19.24 -0.40
N GLN A 85 -4.02 18.35 -0.64
CA GLN A 85 -5.11 18.03 0.27
C GLN A 85 -4.80 16.81 1.13
N ALA A 86 -3.70 16.10 0.85
CA ALA A 86 -3.33 14.84 1.50
C ALA A 86 -3.35 14.92 3.03
N ARG A 87 -2.87 16.04 3.58
CA ARG A 87 -2.85 16.26 5.04
C ARG A 87 -4.24 16.39 5.66
N ILE A 88 -5.20 16.94 4.93
CA ILE A 88 -6.58 17.16 5.41
C ILE A 88 -7.37 15.86 5.36
N LEU A 89 -7.15 15.06 4.30
CA LEU A 89 -7.87 13.81 4.03
C LEU A 89 -7.18 12.59 4.67
N GLN A 90 -6.05 12.79 5.36
CA GLN A 90 -5.26 11.71 5.94
C GLN A 90 -6.07 10.83 6.90
N GLY A 91 -5.86 9.52 6.80
CA GLY A 91 -6.48 8.53 7.67
C GLY A 91 -7.88 8.09 7.22
N GLN A 92 -8.42 8.67 6.14
CA GLN A 92 -9.67 8.19 5.55
C GLN A 92 -9.53 6.74 5.05
N VAL A 93 -10.61 6.00 5.17
CA VAL A 93 -10.65 4.59 4.75
C VAL A 93 -10.61 4.50 3.23
N VAL A 94 -9.71 3.67 2.71
CA VAL A 94 -9.65 3.36 1.29
C VAL A 94 -10.55 2.15 1.00
N ASN A 95 -11.57 2.36 0.17
CA ASN A 95 -12.59 1.37 -0.16
C ASN A 95 -12.52 0.90 -1.62
N LYS A 96 -13.45 0.02 -2.00
CA LYS A 96 -13.52 -0.60 -3.34
C LYS A 96 -13.69 0.39 -4.49
N LEU A 97 -14.30 1.54 -4.24
CA LEU A 97 -14.51 2.56 -5.28
C LEU A 97 -13.23 3.34 -5.59
N LEU A 98 -12.35 3.46 -4.61
CA LEU A 98 -11.19 4.35 -4.67
C LEU A 98 -9.87 3.62 -4.95
N PHE A 99 -9.68 2.41 -4.41
CA PHE A 99 -8.39 1.72 -4.52
C PHE A 99 -8.09 1.27 -5.95
N GLY A 100 -6.91 1.59 -6.47
CA GLY A 100 -6.46 1.17 -7.81
C GLY A 100 -7.16 1.87 -8.98
N SER A 101 -8.10 2.78 -8.71
CA SER A 101 -8.73 3.69 -9.67
C SER A 101 -8.22 5.12 -9.43
N ASP A 102 -8.60 5.71 -8.31
CA ASP A 102 -8.29 7.09 -7.93
C ASP A 102 -7.13 7.15 -6.92
N ILE A 103 -7.06 6.18 -6.01
CA ILE A 103 -6.02 6.04 -5.00
C ILE A 103 -5.01 4.99 -5.46
N LEU A 104 -3.76 5.42 -5.63
CA LEU A 104 -2.63 4.58 -6.01
C LEU A 104 -1.69 4.40 -4.79
N LEU A 105 -0.91 3.32 -4.78
CA LEU A 105 0.19 3.17 -3.82
C LEU A 105 1.45 3.82 -4.37
N ILE A 106 1.72 5.04 -3.94
CA ILE A 106 2.85 5.85 -4.37
C ILE A 106 4.14 5.41 -3.67
N LEU A 107 5.20 5.30 -4.45
CA LEU A 107 6.55 5.05 -3.96
C LEU A 107 7.25 6.40 -3.67
N GLY A 108 7.58 6.61 -2.41
CA GLY A 108 8.34 7.76 -1.95
C GLY A 108 9.84 7.60 -2.15
N ARG A 109 10.59 8.51 -1.53
CA ARG A 109 12.07 8.51 -1.58
C ARG A 109 12.64 7.24 -0.92
N LEU A 110 13.90 6.94 -1.26
CA LEU A 110 14.69 5.96 -0.50
C LEU A 110 14.68 6.35 0.97
N VAL A 111 14.41 5.37 1.82
CA VAL A 111 14.60 5.46 3.27
C VAL A 111 15.82 4.60 3.58
N GLU A 112 16.80 5.16 4.29
CA GLU A 112 17.89 4.35 4.85
C GLU A 112 17.28 3.46 5.93
N VAL A 113 17.39 2.13 5.73
CA VAL A 113 16.91 1.10 6.65
C VAL A 113 18.02 0.73 7.62
#